data_AF-A0A938KFE4-F1
#
_entry.id   AF-A0A938KFE4-F1
#
_cell.length_a   1.000
_cell.length_b   1.000
_cell.length_c   1.000
_cell.angle_alpha   90.00
_cell.angle_beta   90.00
_cell.angle_gamma   90.00
#
_symmetry.space_group_name_H-M   'P 1'
#
loop_
_entity.id
_entity.type
_entity.pdbx_description
1 polymer ?
#
loop_
_entity_poly.entity_id
_entity_poly.type
_entity_poly.pdbx_seq_one_letter_code
_entity_poly.pdbx_strand_id
1 'polypeptide(L)' 'MKHHAFDPSHLAMTRREFLQRCGMGMGALGLAQLLGGQRTLASDSSLSPLALRQPHFQARAKRVIHIFANGGPSHVDSF' A
#
# COMPACT_ATOMS: atom_id res chain seq x y z
N MET A 1 -44.34 24.14 24.00
CA MET A 1 -42.90 24.00 23.68
C MET A 1 -42.16 23.72 24.97
N LYS A 2 -41.85 22.45 25.27
CA LYS A 2 -41.12 22.09 26.49
C LYS A 2 -39.64 22.32 26.22
N HIS A 3 -39.07 23.37 26.79
CA HIS A 3 -37.63 23.59 26.77
C HIS A 3 -36.99 22.51 27.65
N HIS A 4 -36.25 21.59 27.05
CA HIS A 4 -35.39 20.68 27.81
C HIS A 4 -34.35 21.55 28.53
N ALA A 5 -34.44 21.59 29.86
CA ALA A 5 -33.44 22.24 30.68
C ALA A 5 -32.09 21.52 30.49
N PHE A 6 -31.02 22.30 30.39
CA PHE A 6 -29.65 21.78 30.30
C PHE A 6 -29.32 21.00 31.56
N ASP A 7 -29.11 19.68 31.43
CA ASP A 7 -28.68 18.83 32.52
C ASP A 7 -27.16 18.62 32.43
N PRO A 8 -26.37 19.14 33.38
CA PRO A 8 -24.92 18.99 33.40
C PRO A 8 -24.46 17.53 33.56
N SER A 9 -25.35 16.60 33.94
CA SER A 9 -25.05 15.16 33.97
C SER A 9 -24.70 14.62 32.58
N HIS A 10 -25.21 15.23 31.50
CA HIS A 10 -24.85 14.89 30.12
C HIS A 10 -23.45 15.37 29.70
N LEU A 11 -22.82 16.27 30.46
CA LEU A 11 -21.41 16.64 30.25
C LEU A 11 -20.45 15.59 30.80
N ALA A 12 -20.90 14.80 31.77
CA ALA A 12 -20.09 13.77 32.41
C ALA A 12 -20.08 12.52 31.54
N MET A 13 -18.96 12.31 30.84
CA MET A 13 -18.76 11.10 30.05
C MET A 13 -18.91 9.85 30.92
N THR A 14 -19.80 8.95 30.53
CA THR A 14 -19.95 7.69 31.27
C THR A 14 -18.70 6.83 31.10
N ARG A 15 -18.38 5.99 32.08
CA ARG A 15 -17.26 5.03 32.00
C ARG A 15 -17.32 4.18 30.71
N ARG A 16 -18.52 3.82 30.26
CA ARG A 16 -18.74 3.05 29.02
C ARG A 16 -18.34 3.86 27.79
N GLU A 17 -18.75 5.12 27.72
CA GLU A 17 -18.44 6.01 26.61
C GLU A 17 -16.94 6.35 26.56
N PHE A 18 -16.31 6.53 27.73
CA PHE A 18 -14.87 6.68 27.84
C PHE A 18 -14.13 5.46 27.28
N LEU A 19 -14.52 4.24 27.71
CA LEU A 19 -13.91 3.01 27.21
C LEU A 19 -14.15 2.79 25.71
N GLN A 20 -15.32 3.15 25.19
CA GLN A 20 -15.63 3.07 23.75
C GLN A 20 -14.73 4.00 22.93
N ARG A 21 -14.56 5.25 23.37
CA ARG A 21 -13.72 6.24 22.66
C ARG A 21 -12.23 5.89 22.75
N CYS A 22 -11.74 5.50 23.92
CA CYS A 22 -10.33 5.14 24.12
C CYS A 22 -9.94 3.81 23.44
N GLY A 23 -10.83 2.82 23.44
CA GLY A 23 -10.57 1.51 22.83
C GLY A 23 -10.37 1.58 21.31
N MET A 24 -11.20 2.36 20.62
CA MET A 24 -11.08 2.57 19.16
C MET A 24 -9.80 3.34 18.79
N GLY A 25 -9.40 4.34 19.59
CA GLY A 25 -8.21 5.15 19.34
C GLY A 25 -6.90 4.38 19.51
N MET A 26 -6.77 3.54 20.56
CA MET A 26 -5.55 2.75 20.79
C MET A 26 -5.34 1.66 19.73
N GLY A 27 -6.41 0.98 19.30
CA GLY A 27 -6.34 0.02 18.20
C GLY A 27 -5.92 0.68 16.88
N ALA A 28 -6.39 1.90 16.61
CA ALA A 28 -6.01 2.65 15.42
C ALA A 28 -4.51 3.01 15.41
N LEU A 29 -3.87 3.25 16.56
CA LEU A 29 -2.42 3.46 16.64
C LEU A 29 -1.61 2.21 16.29
N GLY A 30 -2.04 1.04 16.78
CA GLY A 30 -1.45 -0.25 16.40
C GLY A 30 -1.65 -0.57 14.92
N LEU A 31 -2.85 -0.32 14.38
CA LEU A 31 -3.14 -0.46 12.97
C LEU A 31 -2.32 0.52 12.12
N ALA A 32 -2.14 1.76 12.58
CA ALA A 32 -1.29 2.75 11.91
C ALA A 32 0.19 2.33 11.92
N GLN A 33 0.67 1.57 12.91
CA GLN A 33 2.00 0.96 12.88
C GLN A 33 2.08 -0.18 11.86
N LEU A 34 1.07 -1.07 11.81
CA LEU A 34 1.03 -2.16 10.84
C LEU A 34 0.95 -1.63 9.40
N LEU A 35 0.06 -0.67 9.14
CA LEU A 35 -0.10 -0.02 7.83
C LEU A 35 1.04 0.97 7.53
N GLY A 36 1.62 1.59 8.56
CA GLY A 36 2.77 2.49 8.47
C GLY A 36 4.07 1.75 8.12
N GLY A 37 4.21 0.49 8.54
CA GLY A 37 5.25 -0.41 8.04
C GLY A 37 5.09 -0.76 6.55
N GLN A 38 3.89 -0.63 6.00
CA GLN A 38 3.62 -0.77 4.56
C GLN A 38 3.85 0.53 3.76
N ARG A 39 4.00 1.68 4.43
CA ARG A 39 4.15 3.02 3.82
C ARG A 39 5.52 3.23 3.16
N THR A 40 6.41 2.24 3.17
CA THR A 40 7.70 2.29 2.48
C THR A 40 7.88 1.20 1.41
N LEU A 41 6.81 0.52 0.96
CA LEU A 41 6.90 -0.24 -0.31
C LEU A 41 7.12 0.68 -1.53
N ALA A 42 7.02 2.00 -1.35
CA ALA A 42 7.34 3.01 -2.34
C ALA A 42 8.55 3.91 -1.99
N SER A 43 9.22 3.69 -0.85
CA SER A 43 10.36 4.54 -0.43
C SER A 43 11.53 3.70 0.08
N ASP A 44 12.12 2.96 -0.83
CA ASP A 44 13.58 2.89 -1.01
C ASP A 44 13.84 1.82 -2.07
N SER A 45 13.91 2.27 -3.31
CA SER A 45 14.43 1.46 -4.43
C SER A 45 15.88 1.00 -4.21
N SER A 46 16.53 1.36 -3.09
CA SER A 46 17.84 0.84 -2.69
C SER A 46 17.76 -0.48 -1.89
N LEU A 47 16.61 -0.85 -1.32
CA LEU A 47 16.47 -2.01 -0.42
C LEU A 47 15.73 -3.21 -1.05
N SER A 48 15.13 -3.04 -2.22
CA SER A 48 14.50 -4.15 -2.94
C SER A 48 15.53 -4.86 -3.82
N PRO A 49 15.76 -6.17 -3.67
CA PRO A 49 16.64 -6.93 -4.57
C PRO A 49 16.13 -6.98 -6.01
N LEU A 50 14.86 -6.63 -6.24
CA LEU A 50 14.26 -6.46 -7.57
C LEU A 50 14.10 -4.99 -7.98
N ALA A 51 14.74 -4.06 -7.27
CA ALA A 51 14.70 -2.67 -7.67
C ALA A 51 15.36 -2.45 -9.04
N LEU A 52 14.78 -1.52 -9.81
CA LEU A 52 15.32 -1.10 -11.10
C LEU A 52 16.72 -0.50 -10.90
N ARG A 53 17.74 -1.20 -11.39
CA ARG A 53 19.13 -0.72 -11.37
C ARG A 53 19.40 0.15 -12.60
N GLN A 54 20.16 1.23 -12.40
CA GLN A 54 20.59 2.06 -13.53
C GLN A 54 21.50 1.24 -14.47
N PRO A 55 21.27 1.29 -15.80
CA PRO A 55 22.13 0.61 -16.75
C PRO A 55 23.48 1.32 -16.82
N HIS A 56 24.56 0.56 -17.07
CA HIS A 56 25.90 1.12 -17.21
C HIS A 56 26.06 1.96 -18.49
N PHE A 57 25.17 1.76 -19.48
CA PHE A 57 25.19 2.45 -20.76
C PHE A 57 23.82 3.05 -21.08
N GLN A 58 23.82 4.10 -21.90
CA GLN A 58 22.58 4.69 -22.39
C GLN A 58 21.80 3.68 -23.24
N ALA A 59 20.49 3.56 -22.97
CA ALA A 59 19.61 2.74 -23.77
C ALA A 59 19.52 3.28 -25.21
N ARG A 60 19.99 2.49 -26.18
CA ARG A 60 19.95 2.86 -27.61
C ARG A 60 18.64 2.45 -28.29
N ALA A 61 17.98 1.40 -27.78
CA ALA A 61 16.72 0.89 -28.32
C ALA A 61 15.53 1.36 -27.44
N LYS A 62 14.46 1.81 -28.09
CA LYS A 62 13.23 2.26 -27.41
C LYS A 62 12.26 1.10 -27.13
N ARG A 63 12.30 0.03 -27.93
CA ARG A 63 11.41 -1.14 -27.86
C ARG A 63 12.20 -2.39 -28.24
N VAL A 64 11.99 -3.48 -27.51
CA VAL A 64 12.56 -4.81 -27.78
C VAL A 64 11.40 -5.80 -27.83
N ILE A 65 11.29 -6.54 -28.92
CA ILE A 65 10.30 -7.61 -29.08
C ILE A 65 11.08 -8.93 -29.11
N HIS A 66 10.89 -9.76 -28.10
CA HIS A 66 11.49 -11.10 -28.04
C HIS A 66 10.49 -12.11 -28.62
N ILE A 67 10.82 -12.69 -29.77
CA ILE A 67 10.01 -13.73 -30.40
C ILE A 67 10.72 -15.07 -30.14
N PHE A 68 10.10 -15.93 -29.33
CA PHE A 68 10.59 -17.30 -29.10
C PHE A 68 9.74 -18.27 -29.93
N ALA A 69 10.28 -18.73 -31.05
CA ALA A 69 9.65 -19.74 -31.90
C ALA A 69 10.15 -21.14 -31.51
N ASN A 70 9.35 -21.87 -30.73
CA ASN A 70 9.60 -23.28 -30.47
C ASN A 70 9.57 -24.06 -31.79
N GLY A 71 10.63 -24.82 -32.07
CA GLY A 71 10.70 -25.72 -33.22
C GLY A 71 11.64 -25.27 -34.35
N GLY A 72 12.06 -24.00 -34.40
CA GLY A 72 12.86 -23.47 -35.52
C GLY A 72 12.15 -23.62 -36.89
N PRO A 73 12.62 -22.95 -37.96
CA PRO A 73 12.12 -23.26 -39.30
C PRO A 73 12.59 -24.67 -39.66
N SER A 74 11.65 -25.59 -39.91
CA SER A 74 12.01 -26.88 -40.47
C SER A 74 12.41 -26.70 -41.94
N HIS A 75 13.17 -27.63 -42.49
CA HIS A 75 13.51 -27.62 -43.93
C HIS A 75 12.26 -27.74 -44.83
N VAL A 76 11.11 -28.11 -44.25
CA VAL A 76 9.79 -28.12 -44.91
C VAL A 76 9.15 -26.73 -44.91
N ASP A 77 9.49 -25.87 -43.95
CA ASP A 77 8.93 -24.52 -43.77
C ASP A 77 9.75 -23.39 -44.44
N SER A 78 10.94 -23.71 -44.98
CA SER A 78 11.82 -22.77 -45.68
C SER A 78 11.93 -23.13 -47.16
N PHE A 79 11.54 -22.20 -48.04
CA PHE A 79 11.64 -22.31 -49.50
C PHE A 79 13.10 -22.28 -50.00
#